data_AF-A0AAD5YLW9-F1
#
_entry.id   AF-A0AAD5YLW9-F1
#
_cell.length_a   1.000
_cell.length_b   1.000
_cell.length_c   1.000
_cell.angle_alpha   90.00
_cell.angle_beta   90.00
_cell.angle_gamma   90.00
#
_symmetry.space_group_name_H-M   'P 1'
#
loop_
_entity.id
_entity.type
_entity.pdbx_description
1 polymer ?
#
loop_
_entity_poly.entity_id
_entity_poly.type
_entity_poly.pdbx_seq_one_letter_code
_entity_poly.pdbx_strand_id
1 'polypeptide(L)'
;MNGKVTGRSIAYTAVILVFNLTDAVQWTECHNGFDFRAFYEFLVDYFEEPQDASSRRHVNALLQYWNKSVFPNRVTGGDTRASTRRMALQRSGGDMLVA
;
A
#
# COMPACT_ATOMS: atom_id res chain seq x y z
N MET A 1 1.45 3.21 5.93
CA MET A 1 1.52 2.15 4.91
C MET A 1 2.96 1.71 4.76
N ASN A 2 3.30 0.42 4.95
CA ASN A 2 4.68 -0.10 4.92
C ASN A 2 5.21 -0.19 3.47
N GLY A 3 5.10 0.91 2.73
CA GLY A 3 5.36 1.03 1.30
C GLY A 3 4.56 0.07 0.43
N LYS A 4 3.44 -0.50 0.90
CA LYS A 4 2.61 -1.52 0.22
C LYS A 4 1.26 -0.95 -0.19
N VAL A 5 0.82 -1.23 -1.41
CA VAL A 5 -0.56 -1.02 -1.82
C VAL A 5 -1.45 -2.10 -1.18
N THR A 6 -2.46 -1.66 -0.45
CA THR A 6 -3.51 -2.49 0.17
C THR A 6 -4.84 -2.27 -0.54
N GLY A 7 -5.79 -3.21 -0.41
CA GLY A 7 -7.16 -3.03 -0.92
C GLY A 7 -7.79 -1.73 -0.44
N ARG A 8 -7.70 -1.45 0.88
CA ARG A 8 -8.14 -0.19 1.48
C ARG A 8 -7.51 1.07 0.86
N SER A 9 -6.22 1.04 0.51
CA SER A 9 -5.56 2.18 -0.14
C SER A 9 -6.10 2.44 -1.55
N ILE A 10 -6.42 1.36 -2.29
CA ILE A 10 -7.04 1.45 -3.61
C ILE A 10 -8.48 1.97 -3.46
N ALA A 11 -9.25 1.42 -2.53
CA ALA A 11 -10.62 1.84 -2.24
C ALA A 11 -10.69 3.33 -1.89
N TYR A 12 -9.80 3.80 -1.02
CA TYR A 12 -9.71 5.22 -0.68
C TYR A 12 -9.38 6.08 -1.91
N THR A 13 -8.40 5.67 -2.72
CA THR A 13 -8.03 6.41 -3.94
C THR A 13 -9.18 6.47 -4.93
N ALA A 14 -9.94 5.39 -5.09
CA ALA A 14 -11.12 5.33 -5.95
C ALA A 14 -12.23 6.28 -5.46
N VAL A 15 -12.50 6.32 -4.15
CA VAL A 15 -13.47 7.24 -3.55
C VAL A 15 -13.07 8.70 -3.80
N ILE A 16 -11.80 9.03 -3.57
CA ILE A 16 -11.29 10.38 -3.83
C ILE A 16 -11.39 10.72 -5.31
N LEU A 17 -11.07 9.79 -6.22
CA LEU A 17 -11.22 10.00 -7.65
C LEU A 17 -12.68 10.32 -8.02
N VAL A 18 -13.64 9.52 -7.57
CA VAL A 18 -15.07 9.74 -7.86
C VAL A 18 -15.55 11.07 -7.27
N PHE A 19 -15.14 11.40 -6.05
CA PHE A 19 -15.47 12.69 -5.42
C PHE A 19 -14.97 13.87 -6.26
N ASN A 20 -13.74 13.82 -6.79
CA ASN A 20 -13.17 14.87 -7.65
C ASN A 20 -13.87 15.01 -9.01
N LEU A 21 -14.70 14.03 -9.42
CA LEU A 21 -15.52 14.12 -10.62
C LEU A 21 -16.89 14.76 -10.37
N THR A 22 -17.21 15.04 -9.11
CA THR A 22 -18.46 15.72 -8.73
C THR A 22 -18.29 17.24 -8.70
N ASP A 23 -19.42 17.94 -8.62
CA ASP A 23 -19.50 19.38 -8.36
C ASP A 23 -19.52 19.73 -6.86
N ALA A 24 -19.18 18.77 -5.98
CA ALA A 24 -19.13 19.00 -4.54
C ALA A 24 -18.00 19.99 -4.18
N VAL A 25 -18.36 21.06 -3.48
CA VAL A 25 -17.41 22.13 -3.08
C VAL A 25 -16.51 21.70 -1.90
N GLN A 26 -16.99 20.76 -1.09
CA GLN A 26 -16.28 20.23 0.07
C GLN A 26 -16.61 18.76 0.26
N TRP A 27 -15.76 18.05 1.00
CA TRP A 27 -15.97 16.64 1.32
C TRP A 27 -17.34 16.41 2.00
N THR A 28 -18.07 15.42 1.51
CA THR A 28 -19.35 14.97 2.06
C THR A 28 -19.46 13.45 1.91
N GLU A 29 -20.17 12.80 2.83
CA GLU A 29 -20.40 11.34 2.79
C GLU A 29 -21.34 10.94 1.65
N CYS A 30 -22.32 11.81 1.36
CA CYS A 30 -23.27 11.62 0.26
C CYS A 30 -23.34 12.89 -0.59
N HIS A 31 -23.34 12.72 -1.92
CA HIS A 31 -23.50 13.81 -2.87
C HIS A 31 -24.31 13.37 -4.08
N ASN A 32 -25.35 14.13 -4.46
CA ASN A 32 -26.21 13.82 -5.61
C ASN A 32 -26.74 12.37 -5.65
N GLY A 33 -27.05 11.79 -4.47
CA GLY A 33 -27.52 10.40 -4.34
C GLY A 33 -26.43 9.33 -4.41
N PHE A 34 -25.16 9.72 -4.56
CA PHE A 34 -24.02 8.82 -4.44
C PHE A 34 -23.53 8.80 -3.00
N ASP A 35 -23.47 7.61 -2.39
CA ASP A 35 -22.93 7.38 -1.05
C ASP A 35 -21.47 6.90 -1.16
N PHE A 36 -20.54 7.81 -0.84
CA PHE A 36 -19.11 7.54 -0.90
C PHE A 36 -18.66 6.53 0.15
N ARG A 37 -19.36 6.46 1.29
CA ARG A 37 -19.06 5.52 2.35
C ARG A 37 -19.47 4.11 1.93
N ALA A 38 -20.69 3.94 1.43
CA ALA A 38 -21.16 2.65 0.91
C ALA A 38 -20.27 2.18 -0.25
N PHE A 39 -19.83 3.11 -1.12
CA PHE A 39 -18.89 2.79 -2.20
C PHE A 39 -17.52 2.33 -1.67
N TYR A 40 -16.99 2.98 -0.64
CA TYR A 40 -15.75 2.55 0.01
C TYR A 40 -15.88 1.15 0.62
N GLU A 41 -16.94 0.90 1.39
CA GLU A 41 -17.22 -0.38 2.05
C GLU A 41 -17.34 -1.49 1.00
N PHE A 42 -18.09 -1.27 -0.08
CA PHE A 42 -18.19 -2.20 -1.21
C PHE A 42 -16.82 -2.57 -1.80
N LEU A 43 -15.94 -1.59 -2.02
CA LEU A 43 -14.60 -1.86 -2.53
C LEU A 43 -13.74 -2.62 -1.52
N VAL A 44 -13.85 -2.31 -0.22
CA VAL A 44 -13.14 -3.04 0.82
C VAL A 44 -13.58 -4.49 0.85
N ASP A 45 -14.88 -4.77 0.80
CA ASP A 45 -15.43 -6.12 0.78
C ASP A 45 -14.93 -6.92 -0.44
N TYR A 46 -14.86 -6.28 -1.61
CA TYR A 46 -14.28 -6.88 -2.81
C TYR A 46 -12.82 -7.34 -2.59
N PHE A 47 -12.02 -6.57 -1.86
CA PHE A 47 -10.61 -6.89 -1.61
C PHE A 47 -10.40 -7.83 -0.41
N GLU A 48 -11.24 -7.77 0.62
CA GLU A 48 -11.03 -8.46 1.90
C GLU A 48 -11.87 -9.75 2.04
N GLU A 49 -13.01 -9.85 1.36
CA GLU A 49 -13.96 -10.96 1.45
C GLU A 49 -14.25 -11.67 0.11
N PRO A 50 -13.23 -12.19 -0.62
CA PRO A 50 -13.45 -12.92 -1.86
C PRO A 50 -14.19 -14.24 -1.60
N GLN A 51 -15.37 -14.39 -2.22
CA GLN A 51 -16.31 -15.49 -2.01
C GLN A 51 -15.78 -16.86 -2.48
N ASP A 52 -14.91 -16.88 -3.49
CA ASP A 52 -14.39 -18.11 -4.08
C ASP A 52 -12.88 -18.05 -4.36
N ALA A 53 -12.29 -19.22 -4.64
CA ALA A 53 -10.86 -19.36 -4.85
C ALA A 53 -10.36 -18.60 -6.10
N SER A 54 -11.19 -18.46 -7.14
CA SER A 54 -10.84 -17.70 -8.34
C SER A 54 -10.82 -16.20 -8.05
N SER A 55 -11.82 -15.69 -7.32
CA SER A 55 -11.86 -14.30 -6.85
C SER A 55 -10.66 -13.97 -5.97
N ARG A 56 -10.28 -14.86 -5.06
CA ARG A 56 -9.09 -14.67 -4.21
C ARG A 56 -7.79 -14.61 -5.03
N ARG A 57 -7.64 -15.48 -6.04
CA ARG A 57 -6.49 -15.43 -6.96
C ARG A 57 -6.46 -14.13 -7.74
N HIS A 58 -7.61 -13.67 -8.21
CA HIS A 58 -7.74 -12.41 -8.94
C HIS A 58 -7.34 -11.21 -8.08
N VAL A 59 -7.90 -11.10 -6.88
CA VAL A 59 -7.56 -10.04 -5.90
C VAL A 59 -6.06 -10.03 -5.59
N ASN A 60 -5.46 -11.21 -5.36
CA ASN A 60 -4.03 -11.31 -5.11
C ASN A 60 -3.18 -10.84 -6.29
N ALA A 61 -3.53 -11.24 -7.52
CA ALA A 61 -2.85 -10.81 -8.73
C ALA A 61 -2.96 -9.30 -8.93
N LEU A 62 -4.15 -8.73 -8.69
CA LEU A 62 -4.38 -7.30 -8.76
C LEU A 62 -3.52 -6.52 -7.76
N LEU A 63 -3.49 -6.95 -6.49
CA LEU A 63 -2.64 -6.32 -5.47
C LEU A 63 -1.15 -6.45 -5.80
N GLN A 64 -0.70 -7.58 -6.36
CA GLN A 64 0.69 -7.75 -6.80
C GLN A 64 1.04 -6.79 -7.93
N TYR A 65 0.15 -6.67 -8.93
CA TYR A 65 0.33 -5.73 -10.05
C TYR A 65 0.47 -4.29 -9.55
N TRP A 66 -0.44 -3.84 -8.67
CA TRP A 66 -0.38 -2.49 -8.10
C TRP A 66 0.89 -2.25 -7.29
N ASN A 67 1.30 -3.23 -6.47
CA ASN A 67 2.52 -3.12 -5.69
C ASN A 67 3.77 -3.02 -6.57
N LYS A 68 3.83 -3.74 -7.69
CA LYS A 68 4.92 -3.64 -8.66
C LYS A 68 4.91 -2.30 -9.39
N SER A 69 3.73 -1.79 -9.73
CA SER A 69 3.58 -0.58 -10.54
C SER A 69 3.86 0.70 -9.74
N VAL A 70 3.32 0.80 -8.52
CA VAL A 70 3.46 1.97 -7.65
C VAL A 70 4.82 1.98 -6.95
N PHE A 71 5.35 0.80 -6.62
CA PHE A 71 6.62 0.67 -5.92
C PHE A 71 7.57 -0.27 -6.69
N PRO A 72 8.07 0.14 -7.86
CA PRO A 72 8.90 -0.69 -8.73
C PRO A 72 10.24 -1.07 -8.08
N ASN A 73 10.79 -0.17 -7.25
CA ASN A 73 12.07 -0.36 -6.55
C ASN A 73 11.88 -0.84 -5.11
N ARG A 74 10.83 -1.62 -4.84
CA ARG A 74 10.73 -2.30 -3.53
C ARG A 74 11.94 -3.20 -3.39
N VAL A 75 12.86 -2.75 -2.54
CA VAL A 75 13.90 -3.61 -2.00
C VAL A 75 13.16 -4.67 -1.20
N THR A 76 12.86 -5.81 -1.84
CA THR A 76 12.37 -7.02 -1.19
C THR A 76 13.46 -7.46 -0.24
N GLY A 77 13.39 -6.98 1.01
CA GLY A 77 14.39 -7.28 2.03
C GLY A 77 15.80 -6.94 1.59
N GLY A 78 16.16 -5.66 1.61
CA GLY A 78 17.58 -5.32 1.70
C GLY A 78 18.05 -5.97 2.98
N ASP A 79 18.88 -7.00 2.84
CA ASP A 79 19.35 -7.87 3.90
C ASP A 79 19.84 -6.99 5.06
N THR A 80 18.97 -6.71 6.03
CA THR A 80 19.24 -5.75 7.11
C THR A 80 20.51 -6.18 7.85
N ARG A 81 20.78 -7.49 7.83
CA ARG A 81 22.01 -8.12 8.32
C ARG A 81 23.26 -7.62 7.60
N ALA A 82 23.23 -7.43 6.29
CA ALA A 82 24.38 -6.93 5.52
C ALA A 82 24.71 -5.47 5.90
N SER A 83 23.69 -4.63 6.06
CA SER A 83 23.82 -3.24 6.51
C SER A 83 24.33 -3.16 7.95
N THR A 84 23.77 -3.95 8.85
CA THR A 84 24.20 -4.03 10.26
C THR A 84 25.62 -4.59 10.39
N ARG A 85 26.00 -5.59 9.56
CA ARG A 85 27.35 -6.16 9.55
C ARG A 85 28.39 -5.16 9.07
N ARG A 86 28.07 -4.33 8.07
CA ARG A 86 28.93 -3.22 7.64
C ARG A 86 29.12 -2.16 8.73
N MET A 87 28.07 -1.81 9.46
CA MET A 87 28.18 -0.89 10.60
C MET A 87 28.99 -1.48 11.77
N ALA A 88 28.85 -2.78 12.04
CA ALA A 88 29.62 -3.46 13.08
C ALA A 88 31.12 -3.50 12.75
N LEU A 89 31.48 -3.75 11.48
CA LEU A 89 32.87 -3.75 11.01
C LEU A 89 33.51 -2.34 11.06
N GLN A 90 32.73 -1.30 10.80
CA GLN A 90 33.21 0.09 10.94
C GLN A 90 33.46 0.47 12.41
N ARG A 91 32.74 -0.13 13.36
CA ARG A 91 32.96 0.08 14.80
C ARG A 91 34.18 -0.66 15.33
N SER A 92 34.48 -1.86 14.82
CA SER A 92 35.67 -2.63 15.24
C SER A 92 36.99 -2.13 14.63
N GLY A 93 36.93 -1.34 13.56
CA GLY A 93 38.13 -0.76 12.93
C GLY A 93 38.66 0.52 13.59
N GLY A 94 37.91 1.11 14.53
CA GLY A 94 38.28 2.35 15.22
C GLY A 94 39.20 2.17 16.44
N ASP A 95 39.27 0.96 17.01
CA ASP A 95 40.02 0.67 18.26
C ASP A 95 41.48 0.24 18.02
N MET A 96 41.98 0.29 16.78
CA MET A 96 43.35 -0.14 16.42
C MET A 96 44.28 1.00 16.01
N LEU A 97 43.96 2.25 16.38
CA LEU A 97 44.80 3.42 16.07
C LEU A 97 44.97 4.39 17.25
N VAL A 98 44.69 3.95 18.48
CA VAL A 98 45.03 4.70 19.70
C VAL A 98 45.90 3.80 20.59
N ALA A 99 47.17 3.73 20.25
CA ALA A 99 48.24 3.21 21.10
C ALA A 99 49.31 4.30 21.26
#